data_AF-D2XBX6-F1
#
_entry.id   AF-D2XBX6-F1
#
_cell.length_a   1.000
_cell.length_b   1.000
_cell.length_c   1.000
_cell.angle_alpha   90.00
_cell.angle_beta   90.00
_cell.angle_gamma   90.00
#
_symmetry.space_group_name_H-M   'P 1'
#
loop_
_entity.id
_entity.type
_entity.pdbx_description
1 polymer ?
#
loop_
_entity_poly.entity_id
_entity_poly.type
_entity_poly.pdbx_seq_one_letter_code
_entity_poly.pdbx_strand_id
1 'polypeptide(L)'
;VLLHKVIYHLLEEMGKAIVEKAPGTAETQVSGEAEVLNIFELKGRSKSKGPDVKIAGCRITDGHFSKSGTMRLLRSGDVVFEGPCESLKREKKDAETVEKGNDCGLVIQDCDDFQVGDIIQCVEQVIRKPKFISTQSGSVRIEC
;
A
#
# COMPACT_ATOMS: atom_id res chain seq x y z
N VAL A 1 -34.55 -6.51 -17.76
CA VAL A 1 -34.98 -5.96 -19.07
C VAL A 1 -34.70 -4.47 -19.03
N LEU A 2 -33.85 -3.96 -19.93
CA LEU A 2 -33.52 -2.54 -20.03
C LEU A 2 -34.53 -1.88 -20.99
N LEU A 3 -35.22 -0.83 -20.56
CA LEU A 3 -36.31 -0.17 -21.30
C LEU A 3 -35.96 1.30 -21.53
N HIS A 4 -35.53 1.65 -22.75
CA HIS A 4 -35.09 3.02 -23.09
C HIS A 4 -35.82 3.53 -24.33
N LYS A 5 -36.25 4.80 -24.27
CA LYS A 5 -36.89 5.50 -25.39
C LYS A 5 -35.89 6.06 -26.41
N VAL A 6 -34.61 6.15 -26.05
CA VAL A 6 -33.54 6.74 -26.87
C VAL A 6 -32.36 5.78 -26.91
N ILE A 7 -31.89 5.45 -28.11
CA ILE A 7 -30.84 4.44 -28.33
C ILE A 7 -29.49 4.78 -27.68
N TYR A 8 -29.14 6.08 -27.56
CA TYR A 8 -27.90 6.51 -26.91
C TYR A 8 -27.86 6.17 -25.41
N HIS A 9 -29.00 6.28 -24.72
CA HIS A 9 -29.09 5.91 -23.30
C HIS A 9 -28.95 4.39 -23.09
N LEU A 10 -29.45 3.60 -24.04
CA LEU A 10 -29.26 2.14 -24.02
C LEU A 10 -27.77 1.78 -24.16
N LEU A 11 -27.06 2.42 -25.10
CA LEU A 11 -25.62 2.17 -25.31
C LEU A 11 -24.78 2.58 -24.11
N GLU A 12 -25.10 3.68 -23.46
CA GLU A 12 -24.42 4.12 -22.23
C GLU A 12 -24.64 3.14 -21.06
N GLU A 13 -25.86 2.64 -20.88
CA GLU A 13 -26.18 1.73 -19.79
C GLU A 13 -25.58 0.33 -20.02
N MET A 14 -25.56 -0.14 -21.27
CA MET A 14 -24.83 -1.36 -21.64
C MET A 14 -23.33 -1.22 -21.37
N GLY A 15 -22.73 -0.07 -21.72
CA GLY A 15 -21.33 0.22 -21.42
C GLY A 15 -21.03 0.21 -19.92
N LYS A 16 -21.89 0.84 -19.11
CA LYS A 16 -21.79 0.84 -17.64
C LYS A 16 -21.90 -0.57 -17.05
N ALA A 17 -22.84 -1.39 -17.52
CA ALA A 17 -23.02 -2.75 -17.03
C ALA A 17 -21.80 -3.64 -17.31
N ILE A 18 -21.12 -3.43 -18.44
CA ILE A 18 -19.88 -4.14 -18.78
C ILE A 18 -18.74 -3.68 -17.87
N VAL A 19 -18.58 -2.37 -17.66
CA VAL A 19 -17.53 -1.81 -16.79
C VAL A 19 -17.72 -2.21 -15.33
N GLU A 20 -18.97 -2.26 -14.85
CA GLU A 20 -19.27 -2.69 -13.47
C GLU A 20 -18.86 -4.14 -13.21
N LYS A 21 -18.99 -5.00 -14.22
CA LYS A 21 -18.63 -6.42 -14.15
C LYS A 21 -17.18 -6.72 -14.51
N ALA A 22 -16.44 -5.75 -15.02
CA ALA A 22 -15.06 -5.96 -15.41
C ALA A 22 -14.18 -6.16 -14.15
N PRO A 23 -13.30 -7.18 -14.13
CA PRO A 23 -12.31 -7.31 -13.07
C PRO A 23 -11.35 -6.12 -13.18
N GLY A 24 -11.28 -5.30 -12.13
CA GLY A 24 -10.39 -4.14 -12.11
C GLY A 24 -8.92 -4.57 -12.22
N THR A 25 -8.08 -3.66 -12.69
CA THR A 25 -6.63 -3.86 -12.73
C THR A 25 -6.06 -3.60 -11.34
N ALA A 26 -5.36 -4.58 -10.77
CA ALA A 26 -4.62 -4.38 -9.52
C ALA A 26 -3.35 -3.59 -9.83
N GLU A 27 -3.31 -2.33 -9.40
CA GLU A 27 -2.15 -1.47 -9.51
C GLU A 27 -1.47 -1.34 -8.15
N THR A 28 -0.14 -1.35 -8.19
CA THR A 28 0.71 -1.16 -7.02
C THR A 28 0.96 0.33 -6.84
N GLN A 29 0.41 0.93 -5.79
CA GLN A 29 0.57 2.35 -5.48
C GLN A 29 1.37 2.53 -4.19
N VAL A 30 2.32 3.46 -4.19
CA VAL A 30 3.01 3.89 -2.97
C VAL A 30 2.07 4.79 -2.17
N SER A 31 1.70 4.36 -0.97
CA SER A 31 0.78 5.06 -0.06
C SER A 31 1.49 6.02 0.91
N GLY A 32 2.78 5.79 1.16
CA GLY A 32 3.61 6.66 2.00
C GLY A 32 5.09 6.29 2.00
N GLU A 33 5.89 7.23 2.51
CA GLU A 33 7.34 7.11 2.69
C GLU A 33 7.74 7.44 4.13
N ALA A 34 8.70 6.70 4.67
CA ALA A 34 9.24 6.91 5.99
C ALA A 34 10.76 6.72 6.00
N GLU A 35 11.44 7.44 6.89
CA GLU A 35 12.89 7.35 7.07
C GLU A 35 13.21 6.62 8.39
N VAL A 36 14.15 5.68 8.35
CA VAL A 36 14.62 4.95 9.53
C VAL A 36 15.56 5.84 10.34
N LEU A 37 15.13 6.25 11.54
CA LEU A 37 15.91 7.12 12.42
C LEU A 37 16.70 6.32 13.47
N ASN A 38 16.10 5.24 13.98
CA ASN A 38 16.70 4.41 15.03
C ASN A 38 16.37 2.95 14.78
N ILE A 39 17.23 2.05 15.24
CA ILE A 39 16.97 0.60 15.19
C ILE A 39 17.01 0.07 16.61
N PHE A 40 15.96 -0.65 16.97
CA PHE A 40 15.82 -1.27 18.27
C PHE A 40 15.91 -2.79 18.12
N GLU A 41 16.84 -3.40 18.84
CA GLU A 41 16.90 -4.86 18.97
C GLU A 41 16.17 -5.27 20.24
N LEU A 42 15.00 -5.89 20.07
CA LEU A 42 14.26 -6.45 21.19
C LEU A 42 14.76 -7.87 21.45
N LYS A 43 15.90 -7.96 22.15
CA LYS A 43 16.40 -9.21 22.72
C LYS A 43 15.40 -9.66 23.78
N GLY A 44 14.76 -10.80 23.55
CA GLY A 44 13.78 -11.35 24.48
C GLY A 44 14.29 -11.26 25.92
N ARG A 45 13.52 -10.65 26.81
CA ARG A 45 13.88 -10.36 28.22
C ARG A 45 14.27 -11.61 29.03
N SER A 46 14.17 -12.80 28.45
CA SER A 46 14.64 -14.07 28.96
C SER A 46 15.13 -14.92 27.78
N LYS A 47 16.28 -15.59 27.93
CA LYS A 47 16.95 -16.51 26.97
C LYS A 47 16.08 -17.69 26.46
N SER A 48 14.76 -17.68 26.66
CA SER A 48 13.87 -18.85 26.51
C SER A 48 12.55 -18.63 25.77
N LYS A 49 12.18 -17.42 25.33
CA LYS A 49 10.93 -17.21 24.54
C LYS A 49 11.05 -16.04 23.56
N GLY A 50 11.43 -16.35 22.32
CA GLY A 50 11.28 -15.48 21.14
C GLY A 50 12.55 -15.33 20.32
N PRO A 51 12.46 -15.25 18.97
CA PRO A 51 13.58 -14.84 18.11
C PRO A 51 14.00 -13.40 18.42
N ASP A 52 15.24 -13.03 18.09
CA ASP A 52 15.71 -11.64 18.15
C ASP A 52 14.95 -10.84 17.09
N VAL A 53 14.04 -9.95 17.51
CA VAL A 53 13.26 -9.12 16.58
C VAL A 53 13.90 -7.73 16.49
N LYS A 54 14.28 -7.34 15.29
CA LYS A 54 14.70 -5.97 14.99
C LYS A 54 13.50 -5.11 14.63
N ILE A 55 13.41 -3.96 15.27
CA ILE A 55 12.35 -2.97 15.06
C ILE A 55 12.99 -1.71 14.52
N ALA A 56 12.56 -1.31 13.33
CA ALA A 56 12.94 -0.04 12.75
C ALA A 56 12.06 1.08 13.32
N GLY A 57 12.65 1.99 14.09
CA GLY A 57 12.03 3.23 14.52
C GLY A 57 12.09 4.24 13.38
N CYS A 58 10.97 4.41 12.69
CA CYS A 58 10.86 5.22 11.48
C CYS A 58 9.97 6.44 11.73
N ARG A 59 10.23 7.51 10.97
CA ARG A 59 9.37 8.69 10.93
C ARG A 59 8.77 8.85 9.55
N ILE A 60 7.46 9.00 9.49
CA ILE A 60 6.74 9.14 8.23
C ILE A 60 6.98 10.54 7.67
N THR A 61 7.65 10.60 6.52
CA THR A 61 7.96 11.84 5.80
C THR A 61 6.80 12.25 4.91
N ASP A 62 6.12 11.28 4.28
CA ASP A 62 4.96 11.55 3.44
C ASP A 62 3.93 10.42 3.43
N GLY A 63 2.67 10.78 3.18
CA GLY A 63 1.56 9.84 3.11
C GLY A 63 1.21 9.18 4.44
N HIS A 64 0.92 7.88 4.39
CA HIS A 64 0.52 7.08 5.54
C HIS A 64 1.00 5.63 5.40
N PHE A 65 1.15 4.95 6.53
CA PHE A 65 1.56 3.55 6.60
C PHE A 65 0.42 2.71 7.12
N SER A 66 0.03 1.70 6.35
CA SER A 66 -0.97 0.71 6.76
C SER A 66 -0.31 -0.61 7.09
N LYS A 67 -0.76 -1.27 8.16
CA LYS A 67 -0.30 -2.62 8.53
C LYS A 67 -0.63 -3.67 7.46
N SER A 68 -1.69 -3.46 6.68
CA SER A 68 -2.05 -4.36 5.56
C SER A 68 -1.19 -4.13 4.32
N GLY A 69 -0.39 -3.06 4.29
CA GLY A 69 0.49 -2.72 3.18
C GLY A 69 1.73 -3.62 3.12
N THR A 70 2.32 -3.69 1.94
CA THR A 70 3.65 -4.28 1.73
C THR A 70 4.69 -3.19 1.96
N MET A 71 5.77 -3.53 2.66
CA MET A 71 6.85 -2.61 2.97
C MET A 71 8.03 -2.88 2.03
N ARG A 72 8.48 -1.82 1.37
CA ARG A 72 9.65 -1.85 0.48
C ARG A 72 10.76 -1.03 1.12
N LEU A 73 11.91 -1.65 1.37
CA LEU A 73 13.10 -1.01 1.91
C LEU A 73 14.00 -0.56 0.76
N LEU A 74 14.36 0.72 0.77
CA LEU A 74 15.27 1.35 -0.17
C LEU A 74 16.51 1.85 0.55
N ARG A 75 17.68 1.52 0.01
CA ARG A 75 18.98 1.99 0.49
C ARG A 75 19.70 2.69 -0.65
N SER A 76 19.97 3.98 -0.49
CA SER A 76 20.58 4.82 -1.55
C SER A 76 19.83 4.80 -2.89
N GLY A 77 18.51 4.54 -2.86
CA GLY A 77 17.66 4.49 -4.05
C GLY A 77 17.43 3.09 -4.64
N ASP A 78 18.19 2.08 -4.21
CA ASP A 78 18.01 0.70 -4.65
C ASP A 78 17.09 -0.07 -3.69
N VAL A 79 16.25 -0.96 -4.26
CA VAL A 79 15.37 -1.83 -3.47
C VAL A 79 16.18 -2.97 -2.87
N VAL A 80 16.33 -2.95 -1.55
CA VAL A 80 17.08 -3.98 -0.80
C VAL A 80 16.17 -5.14 -0.41
N PHE A 81 14.94 -4.81 0.02
CA PHE A 81 14.00 -5.79 0.53
C PHE A 81 12.56 -5.37 0.24
N GLU A 82 11.69 -6.34 0.00
CA GLU A 82 10.25 -6.14 -0.13
C GLU A 82 9.54 -7.28 0.60
N GLY A 83 8.62 -6.94 1.51
CA GLY A 83 7.90 -7.94 2.29
C GLY A 83 6.70 -7.37 3.05
N PRO A 84 5.83 -8.23 3.59
CA PRO A 84 4.67 -7.79 4.34
C PRO A 84 5.08 -7.18 5.70
N CYS A 85 4.28 -6.24 6.18
CA CYS A 85 4.44 -5.71 7.53
C CYS A 85 4.00 -6.76 8.57
N GLU A 86 4.90 -7.19 9.45
CA GLU A 86 4.59 -8.12 10.53
C GLU A 86 3.94 -7.39 11.71
N SER A 87 4.53 -6.25 12.13
CA SER A 87 4.03 -5.45 13.23
C SER A 87 4.24 -3.96 12.98
N LEU A 88 3.18 -3.19 13.20
CA LEU A 88 3.19 -1.74 13.18
C LEU A 88 2.77 -1.25 14.56
N LYS A 89 3.69 -0.58 15.25
CA LYS A 89 3.46 -0.08 16.61
C LYS A 89 3.76 1.40 16.67
N ARG A 90 2.89 2.14 17.34
CA ARG A 90 3.16 3.52 17.76
C ARG A 90 3.47 3.48 19.24
N GLU A 91 4.73 3.76 19.58
CA GLU A 91 5.24 3.70 20.95
C GLU A 91 5.07 2.30 21.58
N LYS A 92 4.01 2.10 22.37
CA LYS A 92 3.69 0.84 23.05
C LYS A 92 2.35 0.23 22.62
N LYS A 93 1.68 0.83 21.63
CA LYS A 93 0.36 0.41 21.15
C LYS A 93 0.46 -0.07 19.71
N ASP A 94 -0.19 -1.17 19.40
CA ASP A 94 -0.39 -1.61 18.02
C ASP A 94 -1.29 -0.60 17.29
N ALA A 95 -0.87 -0.21 16.08
CA ALA A 95 -1.59 0.72 15.23
C ALA A 95 -1.91 0.06 13.90
N GLU A 96 -3.12 0.28 13.37
CA GLU A 96 -3.48 -0.20 12.03
C GLU A 96 -2.96 0.74 10.95
N THR A 97 -3.01 2.05 11.21
CA THR A 97 -2.56 3.09 10.30
C THR A 97 -1.82 4.17 11.07
N VAL A 98 -0.74 4.68 10.49
CA VAL A 98 0.03 5.80 11.03
C VAL A 98 0.16 6.88 9.95
N GLU A 99 -0.20 8.11 10.31
CA GLU A 99 -0.15 9.27 9.42
C GLU A 99 1.19 10.01 9.48
N LYS A 100 1.47 10.78 8.42
CA LYS A 100 2.59 11.70 8.29
C LYS A 100 2.90 12.48 9.58
N GLY A 101 4.20 12.59 9.87
CA GLY A 101 4.71 13.37 11.00
C GLY A 101 4.70 12.63 12.34
N ASN A 102 4.09 11.45 12.42
CA ASN A 102 4.22 10.56 13.56
C ASN A 102 5.40 9.59 13.40
N ASP A 103 5.91 9.13 14.54
CA ASP A 103 6.90 8.06 14.61
C ASP A 103 6.19 6.70 14.76
N CYS A 104 6.72 5.69 14.07
CA CYS A 104 6.25 4.31 14.14
C CYS A 104 7.42 3.34 14.28
N GLY A 105 7.22 2.31 15.09
CA GLY A 105 8.05 1.10 15.09
C GLY A 105 7.49 0.11 14.08
N LEU A 106 8.32 -0.25 13.10
CA LEU A 106 8.01 -1.21 12.05
C LEU A 106 8.80 -2.50 12.26
N VAL A 107 8.14 -3.63 12.08
CA VAL A 107 8.76 -4.96 11.92
C VAL A 107 8.32 -5.50 10.58
N ILE A 108 9.27 -5.80 9.70
CA ILE A 108 9.02 -6.43 8.41
C ILE A 108 9.32 -7.92 8.56
N GLN A 109 8.45 -8.76 8.03
CA GLN A 109 8.64 -10.20 8.07
C GLN A 109 9.92 -10.59 7.31
N ASP A 110 10.72 -11.49 7.91
CA ASP A 110 11.97 -12.02 7.32
C ASP A 110 13.04 -10.95 7.00
N CYS A 111 12.99 -9.78 7.65
CA CYS A 111 13.95 -8.71 7.48
C CYS A 111 14.68 -8.36 8.78
N ASP A 112 16.00 -8.60 8.80
CA ASP A 112 16.86 -8.31 9.95
C ASP A 112 17.95 -7.27 9.65
N ASP A 113 18.06 -6.75 8.42
CA ASP A 113 19.14 -5.80 8.03
C ASP A 113 18.61 -4.39 7.78
N PHE A 114 18.10 -3.75 8.83
CA PHE A 114 17.80 -2.32 8.82
C PHE A 114 19.05 -1.50 9.08
N GLN A 115 19.19 -0.36 8.40
CA GLN A 115 20.23 0.64 8.65
C GLN A 115 19.60 2.02 8.86
N VAL A 116 20.23 2.84 9.69
CA VAL A 116 19.79 4.22 9.91
C VAL A 116 20.00 5.01 8.63
N GLY A 117 18.98 5.76 8.20
CA GLY A 117 18.96 6.47 6.92
C GLY A 117 18.38 5.67 5.76
N ASP A 118 17.96 4.41 5.98
CA ASP A 118 17.16 3.69 4.99
C ASP A 118 15.78 4.35 4.82
N ILE A 119 15.23 4.28 3.60
CA ILE A 119 13.90 4.77 3.27
C ILE A 119 12.96 3.58 3.12
N ILE A 120 11.82 3.60 3.81
CA ILE A 120 10.79 2.59 3.68
C ILE A 120 9.61 3.19 2.93
N GLN A 121 9.11 2.48 1.92
CA GLN A 121 7.89 2.80 1.20
C GLN A 121 6.78 1.82 1.59
N CYS A 122 5.62 2.36 1.94
CA CYS A 122 4.41 1.56 2.09
C CYS A 122 3.74 1.44 0.72
N VAL A 123 3.50 0.21 0.31
CA VAL A 123 2.98 -0.15 -1.00
C VAL A 123 1.65 -0.87 -0.81
N GLU A 124 0.61 -0.32 -1.41
CA GLU A 124 -0.75 -0.87 -1.35
C GLU A 124 -1.20 -1.32 -2.73
N GLN A 125 -1.91 -2.45 -2.77
CA GLN A 125 -2.58 -2.90 -3.99
C GLN A 125 -3.95 -2.22 -4.08
N VAL A 126 -4.07 -1.29 -5.01
CA VAL A 126 -5.33 -0.60 -5.29
C VAL A 126 -5.94 -1.20 -6.54
N ILE A 127 -7.16 -1.73 -6.41
CA ILE A 127 -7.91 -2.25 -7.55
C ILE A 127 -8.57 -1.07 -8.25
N ARG A 128 -8.03 -0.66 -9.40
CA ARG A 128 -8.66 0.36 -10.25
C ARG A 128 -9.71 -0.29 -11.13
N LYS A 129 -10.95 0.20 -11.01
CA LYS A 129 -12.02 -0.16 -11.94
C LYS A 129 -11.79 0.56 -13.29
N PRO A 130 -11.99 -0.11 -14.43
CA PRO A 130 -11.88 0.55 -15.73
C PRO A 130 -12.88 1.70 -15.82
N LYS A 131 -12.51 2.81 -16.47
CA LYS A 131 -13.40 3.96 -16.66
C LYS A 131 -13.97 3.95 -18.08
N PHE A 132 -15.27 4.15 -18.19
CA PHE A 132 -15.93 4.36 -19.47
C PHE A 132 -15.71 5.80 -19.95
N ILE A 133 -15.01 5.99 -21.08
CA ILE A 133 -14.80 7.30 -21.70
C ILE A 133 -15.59 7.36 -23.01
N SER A 134 -16.65 8.15 -23.07
CA SER A 134 -17.38 8.42 -24.30
C SER A 134 -16.74 9.61 -25.04
N THR A 135 -16.28 9.37 -26.27
CA THR A 135 -15.78 10.44 -27.14
C THR A 135 -16.91 10.95 -28.05
N GLN A 136 -16.98 12.26 -28.30
CA GLN A 136 -18.06 12.92 -29.07
C GLN A 136 -18.24 12.40 -30.52
N SER A 137 -17.28 11.63 -31.03
CA SER A 137 -17.29 10.98 -32.34
C SER A 137 -18.02 9.63 -32.40
N GLY A 138 -18.71 9.22 -31.32
CA GLY A 138 -19.45 7.95 -31.27
C GLY A 138 -18.56 6.69 -31.15
N SER A 139 -17.25 6.89 -30.98
CA SER A 139 -16.29 5.82 -30.72
C SER A 139 -16.26 5.51 -29.22
N VAL A 140 -16.55 4.26 -28.85
CA VAL A 140 -16.40 3.77 -27.47
C VAL A 140 -15.03 3.12 -27.35
N ARG A 141 -14.23 3.56 -26.37
CA ARG A 141 -12.94 2.95 -26.03
C ARG A 141 -12.93 2.59 -24.55
N ILE A 142 -12.40 1.41 -24.24
CA ILE A 142 -12.18 0.94 -22.87
C ILE A 142 -10.66 0.96 -22.69
N GLU A 143 -10.18 1.80 -21.77
CA GLU A 143 -8.78 1.81 -21.35
C GLU A 143 -8.69 1.12 -19.98
N CYS A 144 -7.69 0.24 -19.86
CA CYS A 144 -7.42 -0.59 -18.67
C CYS A 144 -6.27 -0.04 -17.85
#